data_AF-A0A8H8TU31-F1
#
_entry.id   AF-A0A8H8TU31-F1
#
_cell.length_a   1.000
_cell.length_b   1.000
_cell.length_c   1.000
_cell.angle_alpha   90.00
_cell.angle_beta   90.00
_cell.angle_gamma   90.00
#
_symmetry.space_group_name_H-M   'P 1'
#
loop_
_entity.id
_entity.type
_entity.pdbx_description
1 polymer ?
#
loop_
_entity_poly.entity_id
_entity_poly.type
_entity_poly.pdbx_seq_one_letter_code
_entity_poly.pdbx_strand_id
1 'polypeptide(L)'
;MPEHIITHSGTFHADEALAVNLLRTLPRFSSALLTRTRDTTIIDSGTIVVDVGATYNPTTHRYDHHQRGFELVFSPEHLTKLSSAGLVWKHFGKEIVSTHLQIQDAPTVDLLWKKLYDDFIEAIDGIDNGISQYPSDLKPKYKSRTDLSARVAYMNPSWNESWSDAESDARFEKASVMAGAEFFQRLQYAYKSWLPARQIVVQALGKREVAQVLVFDEFASWKDHLFDLEKELNIAPTERPIYVVYPDESGKWRIQAVPVSPESFVSRKALPEPWRGVRDQQLSELTGIEGCIFVHQSGFIGGNATKQGALKMASDGLKHTKVPFIHSAPLGRSGDSHSHPHSHSHSAGGGGVDHGHTHDIMGHPGKFNDRDVPNYEKRNFAERAFTVGIGGPVGSGKTALLLSLCRKLREEYNIAVVTNDIFTREDQEFLRRHSALSPPSKIRAIETGGCPHAAIREDISANLEALEQLQAQFETQLLFVESGGDNLAAAYSVELADLHVYVIDVAGGDKVPRKGGPSITQSDVLVINKIDLADQVGADLAVMKRDAERVRDGGPTVFASVKLDQGVDAVVQMILAARRIAGADKTGKPVTKA
;
A
#
# COMPACT_ATOMS: atom_id res chain seq x y z
N MET A 1 2.96 4.52 50.44
CA MET A 1 1.64 4.43 49.78
C MET A 1 1.86 3.75 48.44
N PRO A 2 0.88 2.99 47.90
CA PRO A 2 1.01 2.49 46.53
C PRO A 2 1.24 3.68 45.59
N GLU A 3 2.05 3.47 44.55
CA GLU A 3 2.26 4.47 43.51
C GLU A 3 0.90 4.85 42.87
N HIS A 4 0.74 6.13 42.55
CA HIS A 4 -0.52 6.67 42.01
C HIS A 4 -0.23 7.52 40.78
N ILE A 5 -0.73 7.05 39.63
CA ILE A 5 -0.65 7.75 38.35
C ILE A 5 -1.93 8.58 38.17
N ILE A 6 -1.76 9.86 37.86
CA ILE A 6 -2.88 10.77 37.59
C ILE A 6 -2.76 11.36 36.20
N THR A 7 -3.88 11.40 35.49
CA THR A 7 -4.04 12.15 34.23
C THR A 7 -5.42 12.80 34.16
N HIS A 8 -5.74 13.55 33.09
CA HIS A 8 -7.02 14.24 33.00
C HIS A 8 -8.17 13.27 32.67
N SER A 9 -9.38 13.65 33.09
CA SER A 9 -10.63 13.03 32.63
C SER A 9 -11.16 13.70 31.35
N GLY A 10 -12.11 13.05 30.67
CA GLY A 10 -12.72 13.51 29.43
C GLY A 10 -12.12 12.89 28.16
N THR A 11 -12.15 13.64 27.05
CA THR A 11 -11.52 13.27 25.77
C THR A 11 -10.04 13.09 25.96
N PHE A 12 -9.50 11.96 25.50
CA PHE A 12 -8.09 11.58 25.64
C PHE A 12 -7.35 11.50 24.30
N HIS A 13 -6.04 11.61 24.36
CA HIS A 13 -5.12 11.59 23.22
C HIS A 13 -4.12 10.42 23.35
N ALA A 14 -3.21 10.34 22.37
CA ALA A 14 -2.23 9.26 22.34
C ALA A 14 -1.06 9.50 23.28
N ASP A 15 -0.76 10.74 23.65
CA ASP A 15 0.41 11.06 24.45
C ASP A 15 0.22 10.61 25.91
N GLU A 16 -0.90 10.94 26.53
CA GLU A 16 -1.18 10.54 27.91
C GLU A 16 -1.58 9.06 28.00
N ALA A 17 -2.23 8.51 26.97
CA ALA A 17 -2.44 7.07 26.84
C ALA A 17 -1.11 6.28 26.77
N LEU A 18 -0.15 6.73 25.97
CA LEU A 18 1.17 6.10 25.86
C LEU A 18 1.99 6.31 27.14
N ALA A 19 1.99 7.52 27.70
CA ALA A 19 2.71 7.86 28.94
C ALA A 19 2.33 6.92 30.09
N VAL A 20 1.02 6.68 30.30
CA VAL A 20 0.52 5.75 31.32
C VAL A 20 1.03 4.33 31.08
N ASN A 21 1.04 3.86 29.82
CA ASN A 21 1.51 2.51 29.50
C ASN A 21 3.02 2.34 29.75
N LEU A 22 3.80 3.32 29.29
CA LEU A 22 5.24 3.37 29.48
C LEU A 22 5.60 3.32 30.98
N LEU A 23 4.92 4.12 31.80
CA LEU A 23 5.13 4.11 33.25
C LEU A 23 4.84 2.74 33.86
N ARG A 24 3.69 2.14 33.53
CA ARG A 24 3.27 0.82 34.05
C ARG A 24 4.21 -0.34 33.67
N THR A 25 5.15 -0.13 32.75
CA THR A 25 6.21 -1.11 32.45
C THR A 25 7.25 -1.19 33.57
N LEU A 26 7.41 -0.12 34.34
CA LEU A 26 8.36 -0.08 35.45
C LEU A 26 7.78 -0.80 36.68
N PRO A 27 8.57 -1.62 37.40
CA PRO A 27 8.07 -2.41 38.53
C PRO A 27 7.30 -1.60 39.56
N ARG A 28 7.78 -0.38 39.87
CA ARG A 28 7.15 0.52 40.85
C ARG A 28 5.74 0.98 40.43
N PHE A 29 5.49 1.14 39.13
CA PHE A 29 4.21 1.63 38.61
C PHE A 29 3.30 0.53 38.05
N SER A 30 3.79 -0.72 37.97
CA SER A 30 3.06 -1.85 37.36
C SER A 30 1.69 -2.13 37.98
N SER A 31 1.55 -1.89 39.29
CA SER A 31 0.30 -2.02 40.04
C SER A 31 -0.23 -0.69 40.55
N ALA A 32 0.29 0.43 40.02
CA ALA A 32 -0.14 1.76 40.44
C ALA A 32 -1.61 2.00 40.09
N LEU A 33 -2.33 2.62 41.02
CA LEU A 33 -3.68 3.11 40.74
C LEU A 33 -3.59 4.16 39.64
N LEU A 34 -4.49 4.10 38.66
CA LEU A 34 -4.70 5.18 37.69
C LEU A 34 -5.96 5.95 38.09
N THR A 35 -5.87 7.26 38.17
CA THR A 35 -7.04 8.14 38.33
C THR A 35 -7.06 9.19 37.24
N ARG A 36 -8.20 9.28 36.56
CA ARG A 36 -8.46 10.30 35.55
C ARG A 36 -9.34 11.38 36.16
N THR A 37 -8.82 12.60 36.31
CA THR A 37 -9.54 13.67 37.02
C THR A 37 -9.07 15.06 36.61
N ARG A 38 -9.90 16.07 36.87
CA ARG A 38 -9.54 17.49 36.78
C ARG A 38 -9.58 18.19 38.14
N ASP A 39 -9.79 17.44 39.22
CA ASP A 39 -9.76 17.95 40.58
C ASP A 39 -8.31 18.17 41.03
N THR A 40 -7.94 19.43 41.27
CA THR A 40 -6.58 19.83 41.65
C THR A 40 -6.13 19.18 42.95
N THR A 41 -7.03 18.94 43.91
CA THR A 41 -6.68 18.31 45.18
C THR A 41 -6.26 16.85 45.00
N ILE A 42 -6.91 16.15 44.07
CA ILE A 42 -6.53 14.78 43.70
C ILE A 42 -5.23 14.81 42.90
N ILE A 43 -5.11 15.70 41.91
CA ILE A 43 -3.90 15.87 41.09
C ILE A 43 -2.66 16.10 41.96
N ASP A 44 -2.75 16.99 42.95
CA ASP A 44 -1.63 17.32 43.84
C ASP A 44 -1.21 16.12 44.71
N SER A 45 -2.11 15.17 44.97
CA SER A 45 -1.83 13.96 45.74
C SER A 45 -1.11 12.84 44.96
N GLY A 46 -1.09 12.92 43.63
CA GLY A 46 -0.51 11.89 42.77
C GLY A 46 1.00 11.75 42.93
N THR A 47 1.49 10.51 42.91
CA THR A 47 2.94 10.29 42.91
C THR A 47 3.57 10.70 41.60
N ILE A 48 2.87 10.44 40.49
CA ILE A 48 3.25 10.89 39.15
C ILE A 48 2.02 11.41 38.42
N VAL A 49 2.15 12.58 37.81
CA VAL A 49 1.07 13.26 37.11
C VAL A 49 1.50 13.49 35.66
N VAL A 50 0.66 13.08 34.72
CA VAL A 50 0.88 13.22 33.28
C VAL A 50 -0.33 13.93 32.65
N ASP A 51 -0.05 14.88 31.78
CA ASP A 51 -1.04 15.61 30.98
C ASP A 51 -2.14 16.36 31.76
N VAL A 52 -1.85 16.70 33.02
CA VAL A 52 -2.77 17.49 33.84
C VAL A 52 -2.02 18.25 34.93
N GLY A 53 -2.57 19.40 35.36
CA GLY A 53 -2.05 20.22 36.45
C GLY A 53 -1.19 21.42 35.99
N ALA A 54 -1.03 21.63 34.68
CA ALA A 54 -0.31 22.73 34.05
C ALA A 54 1.08 22.96 34.66
N THR A 55 1.80 21.88 34.94
CA THR A 55 3.10 21.92 35.62
C THR A 55 4.04 20.86 35.05
N TYR A 56 5.22 21.30 34.63
CA TYR A 56 6.37 20.43 34.39
C TYR A 56 7.40 20.58 35.51
N ASN A 57 7.62 19.50 36.26
CA ASN A 57 8.66 19.42 37.27
C ASN A 57 9.11 17.95 37.41
N PRO A 58 10.28 17.57 36.89
CA PRO A 58 10.76 16.20 36.93
C PRO A 58 11.12 15.72 38.34
N THR A 59 11.51 16.63 39.25
CA THR A 59 11.83 16.31 40.64
C THR A 59 10.60 15.86 41.43
N THR A 60 9.43 16.43 41.12
CA THR A 60 8.15 16.06 41.73
C THR A 60 7.26 15.26 40.77
N HIS A 61 7.83 14.70 39.71
CA HIS A 61 7.14 13.87 38.72
C HIS A 61 5.83 14.48 38.18
N ARG A 62 5.88 15.77 37.81
CA ARG A 62 4.81 16.46 37.09
C ARG A 62 5.23 16.60 35.63
N TYR A 63 4.48 16.00 34.72
CA TYR A 63 4.81 15.89 33.30
C TYR A 63 3.66 16.38 32.43
N ASP A 64 3.22 17.62 32.65
CA ASP A 64 2.29 18.34 31.79
C ASP A 64 3.03 19.39 30.95
N HIS A 65 2.54 19.65 29.75
CA HIS A 65 3.08 20.59 28.77
C HIS A 65 2.17 21.81 28.53
N HIS A 66 0.95 21.83 29.09
CA HIS A 66 -0.07 22.85 28.84
C HIS A 66 0.19 24.23 29.49
N GLN A 67 1.26 24.38 30.29
CA GLN A 67 1.63 25.65 30.89
C GLN A 67 2.12 26.67 29.87
N ARG A 68 1.75 27.94 30.12
CA ARG A 68 2.20 29.06 29.30
C ARG A 68 3.74 29.13 29.28
N GLY A 69 4.30 29.19 28.08
CA GLY A 69 5.75 29.33 27.88
C GLY A 69 6.53 28.02 27.98
N PHE A 70 5.86 26.87 27.90
CA PHE A 70 6.55 25.59 27.75
C PHE A 70 7.21 25.47 26.36
N GLU A 71 8.52 25.22 26.37
CA GLU A 71 9.38 25.17 25.18
C GLU A 71 10.39 24.01 25.24
N LEU A 72 10.19 23.03 26.14
CA LEU A 72 11.16 21.94 26.29
C LEU A 72 11.07 21.00 25.08
N VAL A 73 12.23 20.73 24.48
CA VAL A 73 12.42 19.75 23.40
C VAL A 73 13.25 18.56 23.90
N PHE A 74 13.27 17.46 23.15
CA PHE A 74 13.99 16.24 23.55
C PHE A 74 15.51 16.42 23.64
N SER A 75 16.12 17.01 22.63
CA SER A 75 17.54 17.38 22.59
C SER A 75 17.75 18.65 21.76
N PRO A 76 18.93 19.28 21.77
CA PRO A 76 19.23 20.44 20.94
C PRO A 76 19.10 20.22 19.42
N GLU A 77 19.02 18.97 18.97
CA GLU A 77 18.83 18.60 17.57
C GLU A 77 17.34 18.63 17.15
N HIS A 78 16.43 18.71 18.13
CA HIS A 78 14.98 18.64 17.92
C HIS A 78 14.34 20.03 18.04
N LEU A 79 13.29 20.24 17.26
CA LEU A 79 12.46 21.45 17.29
C LEU A 79 11.06 21.20 17.87
N THR A 80 10.66 19.93 17.96
CA THR A 80 9.34 19.52 18.45
C THR A 80 9.28 19.64 19.97
N LYS A 81 8.29 20.40 20.47
CA LYS A 81 8.01 20.49 21.89
C LYS A 81 7.50 19.15 22.40
N LEU A 82 7.91 18.75 23.60
CA LEU A 82 7.45 17.50 24.20
C LEU A 82 5.98 17.59 24.62
N SER A 83 5.19 16.54 24.40
CA SER A 83 3.94 16.31 25.14
C SER A 83 4.20 15.37 26.33
N SER A 84 3.17 14.87 27.00
CA SER A 84 3.36 14.02 28.18
C SER A 84 4.06 12.69 27.87
N ALA A 85 3.84 12.12 26.68
CA ALA A 85 4.60 10.95 26.21
C ALA A 85 6.10 11.25 26.10
N GLY A 86 6.46 12.33 25.40
CA GLY A 86 7.85 12.77 25.25
C GLY A 86 8.52 13.10 26.57
N LEU A 87 7.79 13.73 27.50
CA LEU A 87 8.27 14.01 28.85
C LEU A 87 8.56 12.74 29.64
N VAL A 88 7.61 11.79 29.68
CA VAL A 88 7.83 10.49 30.35
C VAL A 88 9.00 9.74 29.71
N TRP A 89 9.09 9.72 28.38
CA TRP A 89 10.19 9.06 27.68
C TRP A 89 11.55 9.70 27.94
N LYS A 90 11.61 11.04 28.00
CA LYS A 90 12.85 11.76 28.29
C LYS A 90 13.43 11.40 29.65
N HIS A 91 12.58 11.21 30.67
CA HIS A 91 13.02 10.97 32.05
C HIS A 91 13.09 9.49 32.44
N PHE A 92 12.23 8.64 31.87
CA PHE A 92 12.14 7.23 32.22
C PHE A 92 12.49 6.27 31.08
N GLY A 93 12.64 6.75 29.85
CA GLY A 93 12.77 5.90 28.65
C GLY A 93 13.94 4.92 28.73
N LYS A 94 15.10 5.37 29.21
CA LYS A 94 16.27 4.48 29.41
C LYS A 94 15.97 3.34 30.40
N GLU A 95 15.30 3.66 31.50
CA GLU A 95 14.89 2.67 32.50
C GLU A 95 13.84 1.70 31.92
N ILE A 96 12.89 2.21 31.14
CA ILE A 96 11.87 1.42 30.46
C ILE A 96 12.53 0.43 29.48
N VAL A 97 13.49 0.90 28.67
CA VAL A 97 14.26 0.05 27.74
C VAL A 97 15.00 -1.04 28.49
N SER A 98 15.78 -0.68 29.52
CA SER A 98 16.52 -1.64 30.33
C SER A 98 15.61 -2.68 31.00
N THR A 99 14.48 -2.25 31.54
CA THR A 99 13.51 -3.13 32.22
C THR A 99 12.84 -4.07 31.24
N HIS A 100 12.29 -3.53 30.14
CA HIS A 100 11.50 -4.30 29.17
C HIS A 100 12.36 -5.31 28.39
N LEU A 101 13.57 -4.92 28.00
CA LEU A 101 14.50 -5.80 27.26
C LEU A 101 15.42 -6.62 28.17
N GLN A 102 15.44 -6.34 29.47
CA GLN A 102 16.34 -6.96 30.45
C GLN A 102 17.83 -6.78 30.07
N ILE A 103 18.20 -5.58 29.65
CA ILE A 103 19.57 -5.22 29.24
C ILE A 103 20.17 -4.10 30.11
N GLN A 104 21.49 -4.12 30.24
CA GLN A 104 22.26 -3.15 31.05
C GLN A 104 23.34 -2.43 30.26
N ASP A 105 23.48 -2.71 28.96
CA ASP A 105 24.48 -2.06 28.11
C ASP A 105 24.07 -0.60 27.84
N ALA A 106 24.71 0.35 28.54
CA ALA A 106 24.36 1.76 28.47
C ALA A 106 24.43 2.35 27.05
N PRO A 107 25.44 2.05 26.20
CA PRO A 107 25.45 2.53 24.81
C PRO A 107 24.26 2.02 23.98
N THR A 108 23.90 0.75 24.12
CA THR A 108 22.72 0.18 23.44
C THR A 108 21.43 0.82 23.94
N VAL A 109 21.28 0.99 25.25
CA VAL A 109 20.11 1.64 25.85
C VAL A 109 19.98 3.08 25.36
N ASP A 110 21.08 3.84 25.33
CA ASP A 110 21.10 5.23 24.87
C ASP A 110 20.74 5.34 23.39
N LEU A 111 21.24 4.42 22.56
CA LEU A 111 20.92 4.37 21.15
C LEU A 111 19.44 4.06 20.90
N LEU A 112 18.88 3.07 21.59
CA LEU A 112 17.46 2.72 21.47
C LEU A 112 16.56 3.84 22.03
N TRP A 113 17.00 4.50 23.11
CA TRP A 113 16.30 5.63 23.71
C TRP A 113 16.15 6.80 22.73
N LYS A 114 17.24 7.17 22.04
CA LYS A 114 17.19 8.19 20.98
C LYS A 114 16.39 7.71 19.78
N LYS A 115 16.68 6.51 19.27
CA LYS A 115 16.02 5.95 18.07
C LYS A 115 14.50 5.92 18.18
N LEU A 116 13.95 5.49 19.32
CA LEU A 116 12.50 5.46 19.50
C LEU A 116 11.87 6.82 19.79
N TYR A 117 12.65 7.82 20.20
CA TYR A 117 12.15 9.17 20.18
C TYR A 117 11.91 9.61 18.74
N ASP A 118 12.96 9.58 17.93
CA ASP A 118 12.98 10.06 16.54
C ASP A 118 11.96 9.30 15.66
N ASP A 119 11.83 7.97 15.84
CA ASP A 119 10.98 7.13 14.98
C ASP A 119 9.50 7.06 15.40
N PHE A 120 9.17 7.41 16.64
CA PHE A 120 7.87 7.07 17.22
C PHE A 120 7.29 8.19 18.08
N ILE A 121 8.01 8.64 19.11
CA ILE A 121 7.44 9.53 20.12
C ILE A 121 7.38 10.97 19.62
N GLU A 122 8.33 11.43 18.83
CA GLU A 122 8.32 12.80 18.28
C GLU A 122 7.05 13.08 17.47
N ALA A 123 6.53 12.08 16.73
CA ALA A 123 5.28 12.24 15.99
C ALA A 123 4.07 12.46 16.92
N ILE A 124 4.05 11.81 18.09
CA ILE A 124 2.99 11.97 19.09
C ILE A 124 3.10 13.36 19.73
N ASP A 125 4.30 13.74 20.14
CA ASP A 125 4.63 15.08 20.66
C ASP A 125 4.18 16.18 19.68
N GLY A 126 4.52 16.02 18.40
CA GLY A 126 4.18 16.99 17.36
C GLY A 126 2.68 17.12 17.13
N ILE A 127 1.96 16.01 17.02
CA ILE A 127 0.51 16.01 16.81
C ILE A 127 -0.20 16.68 17.98
N ASP A 128 0.20 16.32 19.20
CA ASP A 128 -0.44 16.79 20.41
C ASP A 128 -0.19 18.30 20.67
N ASN A 129 1.03 18.78 20.38
CA ASN A 129 1.35 20.21 20.40
C ASN A 129 0.80 20.99 19.18
N GLY A 130 0.05 20.35 18.27
CA GLY A 130 -0.51 20.99 17.08
C GLY A 130 0.53 21.42 16.05
N ILE A 131 1.71 20.80 16.06
CA ILE A 131 2.81 21.08 15.14
C ILE A 131 2.53 20.39 13.81
N SER A 132 2.51 21.16 12.72
CA SER A 132 2.33 20.61 11.37
C SER A 132 3.61 19.92 10.90
N GLN A 133 3.49 18.67 10.41
CA GLN A 133 4.62 17.90 9.87
C GLN A 133 5.30 18.59 8.66
N TYR A 134 4.54 19.39 7.91
CA TYR A 134 5.01 20.18 6.79
C TYR A 134 4.52 21.62 6.92
N PRO A 135 5.17 22.60 6.26
CA PRO A 135 4.65 23.96 6.15
C PRO A 135 3.17 23.98 5.74
N SER A 136 2.38 24.81 6.41
CA SER A 136 0.91 24.83 6.27
C SER A 136 0.41 25.33 4.92
N ASP A 137 1.28 25.97 4.14
CA ASP A 137 1.05 26.38 2.76
C ASP A 137 1.15 25.22 1.76
N LEU A 138 1.75 24.09 2.15
CA LEU A 138 1.82 22.89 1.32
C LEU A 138 0.60 22.00 1.54
N LYS A 139 -0.16 21.77 0.46
CA LYS A 139 -1.30 20.85 0.47
C LYS A 139 -0.80 19.40 0.32
N PRO A 140 -1.06 18.50 1.28
CA PRO A 140 -0.68 17.10 1.12
C PRO A 140 -1.45 16.47 -0.05
N LYS A 141 -0.78 15.60 -0.82
CA LYS A 141 -1.38 14.91 -1.97
C LYS A 141 -2.54 14.00 -1.57
N TYR A 142 -2.52 13.48 -0.35
CA TYR A 142 -3.58 12.66 0.25
C TYR A 142 -3.67 12.93 1.75
N LYS A 143 -4.79 12.56 2.38
CA LYS A 143 -4.96 12.63 3.83
C LYS A 143 -4.67 11.25 4.44
N SER A 144 -3.74 11.18 5.36
CA SER A 144 -3.54 10.00 6.21
C SER A 144 -4.27 10.20 7.54
N ARG A 145 -4.98 9.17 8.02
CA ARG A 145 -5.64 9.12 9.34
C ARG A 145 -5.46 7.76 10.01
N THR A 146 -4.33 7.13 9.73
CA THR A 146 -4.01 5.77 10.18
C THR A 146 -2.92 5.76 11.25
N ASP A 147 -2.38 6.92 11.61
CA ASP A 147 -1.40 7.09 12.69
C ASP A 147 -2.00 6.73 14.06
N LEU A 148 -1.12 6.53 15.05
CA LEU A 148 -1.50 6.13 16.39
C LEU A 148 -2.43 7.15 17.05
N SER A 149 -2.16 8.45 16.89
CA SER A 149 -2.98 9.52 17.46
C SER A 149 -4.40 9.52 16.88
N ALA A 150 -4.56 9.30 15.58
CA ALA A 150 -5.87 9.13 14.95
C ALA A 150 -6.59 7.88 15.48
N ARG A 151 -5.89 6.75 15.63
CA ARG A 151 -6.47 5.51 16.16
C ARG A 151 -6.94 5.66 17.61
N VAL A 152 -6.15 6.30 18.46
CA VAL A 152 -6.55 6.63 19.84
C VAL A 152 -7.73 7.59 19.85
N ALA A 153 -7.73 8.62 19.00
CA ALA A 153 -8.85 9.53 18.88
C ALA A 153 -10.18 8.82 18.53
N TYR A 154 -10.17 7.82 17.64
CA TYR A 154 -11.34 7.00 17.31
C TYR A 154 -11.86 6.12 18.46
N MET A 155 -11.10 5.96 19.54
CA MET A 155 -11.53 5.22 20.73
C MET A 155 -12.28 6.12 21.73
N ASN A 156 -12.27 7.44 21.55
CA ASN A 156 -13.10 8.33 22.36
C ASN A 156 -14.60 8.11 22.10
N PRO A 157 -15.47 8.43 23.06
CA PRO A 157 -16.90 8.52 22.82
C PRO A 157 -17.26 9.43 21.65
N SER A 158 -18.25 9.01 20.86
CA SER A 158 -18.74 9.83 19.76
C SER A 158 -19.51 11.04 20.29
N TRP A 159 -19.48 12.16 19.54
CA TRP A 159 -20.15 13.40 19.97
C TRP A 159 -21.66 13.25 20.23
N ASN A 160 -22.29 12.26 19.60
CA ASN A 160 -23.72 11.95 19.71
C ASN A 160 -24.01 10.72 20.59
N GLU A 161 -23.04 10.26 21.36
CA GLU A 161 -23.15 9.15 22.30
C GLU A 161 -23.30 9.69 23.72
N SER A 162 -24.18 9.10 24.53
CA SER A 162 -24.20 9.32 25.98
C SER A 162 -23.28 8.31 26.65
N TRP A 163 -22.43 8.76 27.56
CA TRP A 163 -21.42 7.94 28.24
C TRP A 163 -21.17 8.44 29.65
N SER A 164 -20.70 7.54 30.52
CA SER A 164 -20.25 7.81 31.88
C SER A 164 -18.72 7.86 31.97
N ASP A 165 -18.18 8.49 33.03
CA ASP A 165 -16.73 8.55 33.26
C ASP A 165 -16.10 7.14 33.29
N ALA A 166 -16.78 6.16 33.90
CA ALA A 166 -16.32 4.78 33.94
C ALA A 166 -16.19 4.14 32.53
N GLU A 167 -17.11 4.46 31.61
CA GLU A 167 -17.03 3.99 30.22
C GLU A 167 -15.90 4.69 29.45
N SER A 168 -15.70 5.99 29.68
CA SER A 168 -14.56 6.72 29.10
C SER A 168 -13.24 6.16 29.61
N ASP A 169 -13.11 5.90 30.91
CA ASP A 169 -11.92 5.33 31.53
C ASP A 169 -11.63 3.91 31.02
N ALA A 170 -12.65 3.10 30.81
CA ALA A 170 -12.49 1.78 30.19
C ALA A 170 -12.01 1.87 28.74
N ARG A 171 -12.39 2.90 27.99
CA ARG A 171 -11.88 3.16 26.62
C ARG A 171 -10.44 3.67 26.65
N PHE A 172 -10.12 4.55 27.59
CA PHE A 172 -8.76 5.03 27.83
C PHE A 172 -7.80 3.87 28.13
N GLU A 173 -8.18 2.95 29.02
CA GLU A 173 -7.36 1.76 29.34
C GLU A 173 -7.06 0.93 28.08
N LYS A 174 -8.06 0.74 27.20
CA LYS A 174 -7.84 0.05 25.92
C LYS A 174 -6.92 0.83 24.99
N ALA A 175 -7.05 2.15 24.94
CA ALA A 175 -6.18 3.02 24.13
C ALA A 175 -4.74 2.99 24.63
N SER A 176 -4.53 3.04 25.95
CA SER A 176 -3.23 2.92 26.59
C SER A 176 -2.56 1.58 26.29
N VAL A 177 -3.29 0.46 26.38
CA VAL A 177 -2.78 -0.86 26.01
C VAL A 177 -2.40 -0.93 24.53
N MET A 178 -3.24 -0.39 23.63
CA MET A 178 -2.96 -0.38 22.19
C MET A 178 -1.71 0.44 21.86
N ALA A 179 -1.59 1.65 22.41
CA ALA A 179 -0.43 2.52 22.19
C ALA A 179 0.87 1.87 22.69
N GLY A 180 0.82 1.28 23.88
CA GLY A 180 1.94 0.52 24.44
C GLY A 180 2.34 -0.70 23.61
N ALA A 181 1.37 -1.50 23.17
CA ALA A 181 1.63 -2.70 22.37
C ALA A 181 2.36 -2.35 21.06
N GLU A 182 1.94 -1.29 20.37
CA GLU A 182 2.61 -0.83 19.16
C GLU A 182 4.01 -0.30 19.46
N PHE A 183 4.17 0.50 20.52
CA PHE A 183 5.47 1.01 20.95
C PHE A 183 6.47 -0.12 21.25
N PHE A 184 6.07 -1.10 22.06
CA PHE A 184 6.97 -2.20 22.44
C PHE A 184 7.24 -3.15 21.27
N GLN A 185 6.32 -3.30 20.31
CA GLN A 185 6.62 -3.99 19.06
C GLN A 185 7.75 -3.28 18.29
N ARG A 186 7.74 -1.95 18.24
CA ARG A 186 8.82 -1.16 17.62
C ARG A 186 10.13 -1.25 18.41
N LEU A 187 10.10 -1.23 19.74
CA LEU A 187 11.28 -1.46 20.58
C LEU A 187 11.91 -2.83 20.32
N GLN A 188 11.09 -3.89 20.30
CA GLN A 188 11.55 -5.25 20.03
C GLN A 188 12.14 -5.37 18.63
N TYR A 189 11.53 -4.76 17.62
CA TYR A 189 12.10 -4.69 16.28
C TYR A 189 13.44 -3.94 16.25
N ALA A 190 13.50 -2.77 16.89
CA ALA A 190 14.71 -1.96 16.96
C ALA A 190 15.88 -2.73 17.57
N TYR A 191 15.63 -3.45 18.68
CA TYR A 191 16.66 -4.24 19.36
C TYR A 191 17.03 -5.53 18.64
N LYS A 192 16.06 -6.33 18.19
CA LYS A 192 16.31 -7.68 17.66
C LYS A 192 16.66 -7.71 16.18
N SER A 193 16.27 -6.70 15.41
CA SER A 193 16.43 -6.68 13.95
C SER A 193 17.25 -5.49 13.46
N TRP A 194 16.84 -4.27 13.80
CA TRP A 194 17.54 -3.06 13.31
C TRP A 194 18.95 -2.93 13.87
N LEU A 195 19.15 -3.09 15.19
CA LEU A 195 20.44 -2.87 15.83
C LEU A 195 21.54 -3.83 15.31
N PRO A 196 21.32 -5.17 15.25
CA PRO A 196 22.32 -6.10 14.71
C PRO A 196 22.67 -5.83 13.24
N ALA A 197 21.72 -5.31 12.45
CA ALA A 197 21.95 -5.00 11.04
C ALA A 197 23.09 -3.99 10.82
N ARG A 198 23.38 -3.11 11.80
CA ARG A 198 24.49 -2.16 11.70
C ARG A 198 25.82 -2.84 11.40
N GLN A 199 26.13 -3.93 12.11
CA GLN A 199 27.40 -4.64 11.93
C GLN A 199 27.50 -5.25 10.53
N ILE A 200 26.39 -5.75 9.98
CA ILE A 200 26.32 -6.28 8.62
C ILE A 200 26.64 -5.17 7.62
N VAL A 201 26.07 -3.97 7.79
CA VAL A 201 26.35 -2.81 6.91
C VAL A 201 27.80 -2.36 7.01
N VAL A 202 28.38 -2.26 8.22
CA VAL A 202 29.79 -1.92 8.42
C VAL A 202 30.71 -2.92 7.72
N GLN A 203 30.47 -4.21 7.90
CA GLN A 203 31.27 -5.25 7.27
C GLN A 203 31.14 -5.21 5.74
N ALA A 204 29.94 -5.02 5.22
CA ALA A 204 29.70 -4.91 3.79
C ALA A 204 30.42 -3.69 3.19
N LEU A 205 30.39 -2.53 3.87
CA LEU A 205 31.08 -1.32 3.43
C LEU A 205 32.60 -1.51 3.35
N GLY A 206 33.18 -2.26 4.29
CA GLY A 206 34.62 -2.56 4.33
C GLY A 206 35.08 -3.62 3.33
N LYS A 207 34.18 -4.45 2.79
CA LYS A 207 34.48 -5.54 1.85
C LYS A 207 34.10 -5.22 0.40
N ARG A 208 33.74 -3.97 0.08
CA ARG A 208 33.28 -3.59 -1.26
C ARG A 208 34.38 -3.79 -2.30
N GLU A 209 34.09 -4.62 -3.31
CA GLU A 209 34.93 -4.74 -4.51
C GLU A 209 34.68 -3.59 -5.48
N VAL A 210 33.42 -3.12 -5.55
CA VAL A 210 33.00 -1.94 -6.31
C VAL A 210 32.47 -0.93 -5.32
N ALA A 211 33.08 0.25 -5.24
CA ALA A 211 32.73 1.27 -4.24
C ALA A 211 31.22 1.57 -4.19
N GLN A 212 30.56 1.63 -5.34
CA GLN A 212 29.13 1.97 -5.43
C GLN A 212 28.17 0.77 -5.28
N VAL A 213 28.66 -0.43 -4.96
CA VAL A 213 27.81 -1.62 -4.74
C VAL A 213 28.06 -2.19 -3.35
N LEU A 214 26.97 -2.35 -2.59
CA LEU A 214 26.97 -3.03 -1.30
C LEU A 214 26.42 -4.44 -1.48
N VAL A 215 27.03 -5.43 -0.84
CA VAL A 215 26.61 -6.83 -0.96
C VAL A 215 26.40 -7.41 0.43
N PHE A 216 25.25 -8.02 0.65
CA PHE A 216 24.94 -8.77 1.86
C PHE A 216 24.78 -10.25 1.53
N ASP A 217 25.31 -11.11 2.41
CA ASP A 217 25.13 -12.55 2.31
C ASP A 217 23.77 -13.01 2.88
N GLU A 218 23.08 -12.13 3.59
CA GLU A 218 21.71 -12.27 4.08
C GLU A 218 20.99 -10.91 4.04
N PHE A 219 19.66 -10.89 4.00
CA PHE A 219 18.94 -9.61 4.08
C PHE A 219 19.12 -8.95 5.46
N ALA A 220 19.39 -7.65 5.47
CA ALA A 220 19.51 -6.85 6.68
C ALA A 220 18.78 -5.51 6.51
N SER A 221 18.25 -4.95 7.60
CA SER A 221 17.67 -3.59 7.58
C SER A 221 18.79 -2.56 7.45
N TRP A 222 19.09 -2.14 6.22
CA TRP A 222 20.34 -1.45 5.90
C TRP A 222 20.24 0.06 5.74
N LYS A 223 19.05 0.61 5.44
CA LYS A 223 18.88 2.01 5.00
C LYS A 223 19.45 3.00 6.00
N ASP A 224 18.85 3.09 7.19
CA ASP A 224 19.25 4.07 8.22
C ASP A 224 20.77 3.99 8.49
N HIS A 225 21.27 2.77 8.74
CA HIS A 225 22.69 2.54 9.02
C HIS A 225 23.60 2.98 7.88
N LEU A 226 23.22 2.73 6.62
CA LEU A 226 24.01 3.16 5.48
C LEU A 226 24.13 4.69 5.43
N PHE A 227 23.03 5.41 5.62
CA PHE A 227 23.05 6.87 5.58
C PHE A 227 23.84 7.50 6.74
N ASP A 228 23.78 6.90 7.93
CA ASP A 228 24.57 7.34 9.08
C ASP A 228 26.06 7.05 8.86
N LEU A 229 26.40 5.83 8.45
CA LEU A 229 27.79 5.42 8.20
C LEU A 229 28.43 6.20 7.06
N GLU A 230 27.68 6.60 6.02
CA GLU A 230 28.20 7.49 4.98
C GLU A 230 28.70 8.83 5.53
N LYS A 231 28.03 9.37 6.55
CA LYS A 231 28.44 10.60 7.23
C LYS A 231 29.59 10.33 8.19
N GLU A 232 29.45 9.35 9.07
CA GLU A 232 30.45 9.00 10.10
C GLU A 232 31.80 8.64 9.49
N LEU A 233 31.80 7.89 8.39
CA LEU A 233 33.01 7.46 7.70
C LEU A 233 33.47 8.44 6.61
N ASN A 234 32.77 9.58 6.45
CA ASN A 234 33.06 10.60 5.43
C ASN A 234 33.18 10.02 4.00
N ILE A 235 32.25 9.14 3.61
CA ILE A 235 32.27 8.51 2.29
C ILE A 235 32.00 9.57 1.22
N ALA A 236 32.96 9.76 0.31
CA ALA A 236 32.87 10.72 -0.78
C ALA A 236 31.62 10.47 -1.64
N PRO A 237 30.89 11.50 -2.12
CA PRO A 237 29.68 11.32 -2.92
C PRO A 237 29.81 10.38 -4.12
N THR A 238 30.98 10.37 -4.77
CA THR A 238 31.30 9.49 -5.91
C THR A 238 31.47 8.01 -5.51
N GLU A 239 31.73 7.72 -4.24
CA GLU A 239 31.97 6.38 -3.69
C GLU A 239 30.80 5.86 -2.85
N ARG A 240 29.73 6.66 -2.70
CA ARG A 240 28.53 6.25 -1.98
C ARG A 240 27.83 5.10 -2.71
N PRO A 241 27.35 4.08 -1.99
CA PRO A 241 26.58 3.00 -2.60
C PRO A 241 25.39 3.51 -3.41
N ILE A 242 25.23 2.95 -4.60
CA ILE A 242 24.11 3.18 -5.51
C ILE A 242 23.19 1.95 -5.53
N TYR A 243 23.77 0.75 -5.48
CA TYR A 243 23.02 -0.50 -5.46
C TYR A 243 23.39 -1.34 -4.24
N VAL A 244 22.40 -2.05 -3.72
CA VAL A 244 22.54 -3.05 -2.66
C VAL A 244 22.10 -4.39 -3.23
N VAL A 245 22.91 -5.42 -3.05
CA VAL A 245 22.66 -6.78 -3.56
C VAL A 245 22.57 -7.75 -2.40
N TYR A 246 21.51 -8.55 -2.33
CA TYR A 246 21.23 -9.46 -1.20
C TYR A 246 20.31 -10.62 -1.62
N PRO A 247 20.32 -11.77 -0.92
CA PRO A 247 19.38 -12.85 -1.20
C PRO A 247 17.98 -12.54 -0.63
N ASP A 248 16.93 -12.98 -1.32
CA ASP A 248 15.58 -13.05 -0.78
C ASP A 248 15.29 -14.40 -0.11
N GLU A 249 14.10 -14.51 0.50
CA GLU A 249 13.65 -15.69 1.23
C GLU A 249 13.53 -16.95 0.36
N SER A 250 13.44 -16.79 -0.96
CA SER A 250 13.38 -17.91 -1.92
C SER A 250 14.76 -18.37 -2.40
N GLY A 251 15.85 -17.76 -1.89
CA GLY A 251 17.22 -18.01 -2.30
C GLY A 251 17.61 -17.35 -3.63
N LYS A 252 16.74 -16.51 -4.19
CA LYS A 252 17.03 -15.66 -5.36
C LYS A 252 17.71 -14.39 -4.89
N TRP A 253 18.29 -13.62 -5.80
CA TRP A 253 19.07 -12.44 -5.47
C TRP A 253 18.39 -11.17 -5.94
N ARG A 254 18.37 -10.18 -5.07
CA ARG A 254 17.83 -8.85 -5.30
C ARG A 254 18.94 -7.87 -5.55
N ILE A 255 18.61 -6.89 -6.39
CA ILE A 255 19.38 -5.67 -6.57
C ILE A 255 18.45 -4.50 -6.29
N GLN A 256 18.75 -3.70 -5.27
CA GLN A 256 17.94 -2.56 -4.86
C GLN A 256 18.74 -1.26 -5.01
N ALA A 257 18.14 -0.27 -5.65
CA ALA A 257 18.72 1.06 -5.77
C ALA A 257 18.57 1.84 -4.46
N VAL A 258 19.67 2.43 -3.99
CA VAL A 258 19.70 3.25 -2.78
C VAL A 258 18.95 4.57 -3.05
N PRO A 259 18.01 4.98 -2.19
CA PRO A 259 17.29 6.24 -2.36
C PRO A 259 18.19 7.46 -2.08
N VAL A 260 17.74 8.66 -2.45
CA VAL A 260 18.48 9.92 -2.19
C VAL A 260 18.41 10.33 -0.71
N SER A 261 17.36 9.91 0.01
CA SER A 261 17.21 9.95 1.47
C SER A 261 16.49 8.69 1.96
N PRO A 262 16.56 8.30 3.24
CA PRO A 262 15.90 7.08 3.74
C PRO A 262 14.39 7.00 3.43
N GLU A 263 13.70 8.15 3.40
CA GLU A 263 12.26 8.31 3.20
C GLU A 263 11.88 8.54 1.73
N SER A 264 12.87 8.79 0.87
CA SER A 264 12.62 9.15 -0.52
C SER A 264 12.29 7.93 -1.39
N PHE A 265 11.29 8.09 -2.25
CA PHE A 265 11.00 7.14 -3.34
C PHE A 265 11.92 7.33 -4.54
N VAL A 266 12.76 8.37 -4.55
CA VAL A 266 13.70 8.66 -5.65
C VAL A 266 15.03 7.95 -5.38
N SER A 267 15.41 7.04 -6.28
CA SER A 267 16.71 6.37 -6.26
C SER A 267 17.85 7.33 -6.64
N ARG A 268 19.03 7.19 -6.01
CA ARG A 268 20.28 7.86 -6.44
C ARG A 268 20.58 7.58 -7.91
N LYS A 269 20.37 6.32 -8.30
CA LYS A 269 20.34 5.87 -9.68
C LYS A 269 19.45 4.63 -9.75
N ALA A 270 18.29 4.76 -10.39
CA ALA A 270 17.44 3.62 -10.69
C ALA A 270 18.11 2.73 -11.74
N LEU A 271 17.73 1.45 -11.76
CA LEU A 271 18.14 0.50 -12.79
C LEU A 271 17.81 1.03 -14.20
N PRO A 272 18.57 0.64 -15.24
CA PRO A 272 18.41 1.13 -16.60
C PRO A 272 16.96 1.12 -17.07
N GLU A 273 16.51 2.23 -17.66
CA GLU A 273 15.14 2.40 -18.16
C GLU A 273 14.70 1.26 -19.10
N PRO A 274 15.54 0.79 -20.06
CA PRO A 274 15.16 -0.31 -20.92
C PRO A 274 14.82 -1.61 -20.19
N TRP A 275 15.38 -1.83 -18.99
CA TRP A 275 15.15 -3.05 -18.22
C TRP A 275 13.83 -3.01 -17.44
N ARG A 276 13.29 -1.82 -17.16
CA ARG A 276 12.18 -1.62 -16.24
C ARG A 276 10.89 -2.21 -16.82
N GLY A 277 10.15 -2.92 -15.98
CA GLY A 277 8.95 -3.64 -16.38
C GLY A 277 9.22 -4.93 -17.15
N VAL A 278 10.47 -5.22 -17.52
CA VAL A 278 10.86 -6.44 -18.25
C VAL A 278 11.18 -7.56 -17.26
N ARG A 279 10.82 -8.80 -17.60
CA ARG A 279 10.91 -9.97 -16.71
C ARG A 279 11.55 -11.18 -17.38
N ASP A 280 12.03 -12.10 -16.54
CA ASP A 280 12.45 -13.45 -16.88
C ASP A 280 13.40 -13.56 -18.09
N GLN A 281 13.08 -14.45 -19.03
CA GLN A 281 13.91 -14.72 -20.21
C GLN A 281 14.07 -13.48 -21.10
N GLN A 282 13.01 -12.68 -21.24
CA GLN A 282 13.07 -11.44 -22.02
C GLN A 282 14.06 -10.45 -21.41
N LEU A 283 14.08 -10.33 -20.08
CA LEU A 283 15.05 -9.50 -19.39
C LEU A 283 16.46 -10.08 -19.52
N SER A 284 16.59 -11.42 -19.47
CA SER A 284 17.88 -12.09 -19.63
C SER A 284 18.47 -11.86 -21.03
N GLU A 285 17.65 -11.92 -22.08
CA GLU A 285 18.04 -11.62 -23.47
C GLU A 285 18.38 -10.15 -23.66
N LEU A 286 17.54 -9.25 -23.14
CA LEU A 286 17.72 -7.80 -23.22
C LEU A 286 19.02 -7.35 -22.55
N THR A 287 19.32 -7.92 -21.37
CA THR A 287 20.49 -7.55 -20.58
C THR A 287 21.74 -8.30 -21.00
N GLY A 288 21.59 -9.47 -21.64
CA GLY A 288 22.65 -10.44 -21.81
C GLY A 288 23.10 -11.10 -20.50
N ILE A 289 22.26 -11.06 -19.45
CA ILE A 289 22.54 -11.61 -18.12
C ILE A 289 21.58 -12.77 -17.87
N GLU A 290 22.11 -13.98 -17.77
CA GLU A 290 21.29 -15.16 -17.52
C GLU A 290 20.58 -15.11 -16.16
N GLY A 291 19.38 -15.70 -16.11
CA GLY A 291 18.61 -15.90 -14.89
C GLY A 291 18.01 -14.61 -14.31
N CYS A 292 17.86 -13.55 -15.11
CA CYS A 292 17.09 -12.38 -14.67
C CYS A 292 15.64 -12.77 -14.35
N ILE A 293 15.06 -12.13 -13.33
CA ILE A 293 13.68 -12.39 -12.87
C ILE A 293 12.79 -11.19 -13.19
N PHE A 294 13.19 -9.98 -12.76
CA PHE A 294 12.46 -8.76 -13.10
C PHE A 294 13.29 -7.51 -12.82
N VAL A 295 12.86 -6.37 -13.38
CA VAL A 295 13.16 -5.03 -12.85
C VAL A 295 11.85 -4.26 -12.69
N HIS A 296 11.63 -3.65 -11.53
CA HIS A 296 10.41 -2.88 -11.26
C HIS A 296 10.31 -1.68 -12.21
N GLN A 297 9.09 -1.22 -12.52
CA GLN A 297 8.84 -0.14 -13.48
C GLN A 297 9.55 1.18 -13.15
N SER A 298 9.68 1.53 -11.87
CA SER A 298 10.47 2.71 -11.45
C SER A 298 11.98 2.45 -11.42
N GLY A 299 12.42 1.21 -11.58
CA GLY A 299 13.82 0.79 -11.54
C GLY A 299 14.44 0.76 -10.14
N PHE A 300 13.64 0.89 -9.08
CA PHE A 300 14.16 0.90 -7.71
C PHE A 300 14.66 -0.48 -7.22
N ILE A 301 14.19 -1.57 -7.84
CA ILE A 301 14.58 -2.93 -7.47
C ILE A 301 14.49 -3.86 -8.69
N GLY A 302 15.35 -4.88 -8.71
CA GLY A 302 15.31 -5.98 -9.65
C GLY A 302 15.71 -7.30 -8.98
N GLY A 303 15.62 -8.39 -9.74
CA GLY A 303 15.94 -9.73 -9.27
C GLY A 303 16.66 -10.58 -10.31
N ASN A 304 17.51 -11.47 -9.82
CA ASN A 304 18.19 -12.51 -10.60
C ASN A 304 18.23 -13.81 -9.80
N ALA A 305 18.28 -14.95 -10.47
CA ALA A 305 18.35 -16.26 -9.84
C ALA A 305 19.66 -16.51 -9.09
N THR A 306 20.72 -15.77 -9.40
CA THR A 306 22.07 -15.99 -8.86
C THR A 306 22.70 -14.70 -8.33
N LYS A 307 23.62 -14.84 -7.36
CA LYS A 307 24.44 -13.74 -6.85
C LYS A 307 25.21 -13.06 -7.97
N GLN A 308 25.84 -13.86 -8.82
CA GLN A 308 26.67 -13.38 -9.93
C GLN A 308 25.84 -12.57 -10.93
N GLY A 309 24.64 -13.03 -11.28
CA GLY A 309 23.74 -12.31 -12.17
C GLY A 309 23.26 -10.99 -11.55
N ALA A 310 22.90 -10.97 -10.27
CA ALA A 310 22.51 -9.73 -9.58
C ALA A 310 23.68 -8.72 -9.50
N LEU A 311 24.90 -9.18 -9.23
CA LEU A 311 26.10 -8.34 -9.25
C LEU A 311 26.40 -7.81 -10.66
N LYS A 312 26.17 -8.63 -11.69
CA LYS A 312 26.31 -8.21 -13.08
C LYS A 312 25.28 -7.14 -13.45
N MET A 313 24.03 -7.29 -13.01
CA MET A 313 23.00 -6.26 -13.14
C MET A 313 23.42 -4.95 -12.46
N ALA A 314 24.03 -5.02 -11.27
CA ALA A 314 24.55 -3.83 -10.58
C ALA A 314 25.68 -3.16 -11.37
N SER A 315 26.64 -3.95 -11.84
CA SER A 315 27.76 -3.44 -12.64
C SER A 315 27.30 -2.77 -13.93
N ASP A 316 26.38 -3.41 -14.66
CA ASP A 316 25.89 -2.89 -15.93
C ASP A 316 24.93 -1.71 -15.72
N GLY A 317 24.13 -1.73 -14.64
CA GLY A 317 23.33 -0.59 -14.21
C GLY A 317 24.17 0.62 -13.79
N LEU A 318 25.37 0.42 -13.24
CA LEU A 318 26.31 1.50 -12.95
C LEU A 318 26.90 2.09 -14.23
N LYS A 319 27.31 1.24 -15.17
CA LYS A 319 27.90 1.63 -16.46
C LYS A 319 26.90 2.25 -17.43
N HIS A 320 25.63 1.88 -17.31
CA HIS A 320 24.57 2.40 -18.16
C HIS A 320 24.48 3.91 -17.97
N THR A 321 24.93 4.62 -18.99
CA THR A 321 25.14 6.07 -18.99
C THR A 321 24.80 6.60 -20.38
N LYS A 322 23.55 6.44 -20.87
CA LYS A 322 23.01 7.34 -21.91
C LYS A 322 21.57 7.08 -22.33
N VAL A 323 20.88 8.20 -22.55
CA VAL A 323 19.91 8.42 -23.63
C VAL A 323 20.60 8.18 -24.98
N PRO A 324 20.00 7.40 -25.88
CA PRO A 324 20.12 7.66 -27.31
C PRO A 324 18.75 7.62 -28.01
N PHE A 325 18.34 8.78 -28.54
CA PHE A 325 17.37 8.84 -29.64
C PHE A 325 17.91 8.02 -30.81
N ILE A 326 17.14 7.03 -31.26
CA ILE A 326 17.45 6.27 -32.48
C ILE A 326 17.16 7.16 -33.69
N HIS A 327 18.21 7.41 -34.48
CA HIS A 327 18.15 7.98 -35.81
C HIS A 327 17.36 7.09 -36.77
N SER A 328 16.32 7.63 -37.41
CA SER A 328 15.79 7.11 -38.68
C SER A 328 16.35 7.94 -39.84
N ALA A 329 17.12 7.29 -40.71
CA ALA A 329 17.62 7.81 -41.98
C ALA A 329 16.51 7.74 -43.07
N PRO A 330 16.64 8.44 -44.23
CA PRO A 330 15.58 9.30 -44.74
C PRO A 330 14.81 8.74 -45.95
N LEU A 331 13.52 9.10 -46.05
CA LEU A 331 12.75 9.08 -47.30
C LEU A 331 12.78 10.47 -47.93
N GLY A 332 13.06 10.52 -49.24
CA GLY A 332 13.40 11.74 -49.97
C GLY A 332 12.25 12.52 -50.60
N ARG A 333 12.61 13.77 -50.97
CA ARG A 333 11.99 14.76 -51.89
C ARG A 333 10.68 15.40 -51.37
N SER A 334 10.44 16.72 -51.46
CA SER A 334 10.92 17.78 -52.37
C SER A 334 10.45 19.18 -51.91
N GLY A 335 11.21 20.25 -52.23
CA GLY A 335 10.81 21.68 -52.31
C GLY A 335 10.61 22.39 -50.96
N ASP A 336 11.03 23.64 -50.69
CA ASP A 336 11.66 24.70 -51.47
C ASP A 336 12.41 25.65 -50.49
N SER A 337 13.31 26.45 -51.05
CA SER A 337 14.23 27.40 -50.42
C SER A 337 13.59 28.58 -49.68
N HIS A 338 14.25 29.10 -48.62
CA HIS A 338 14.77 30.49 -48.54
C HIS A 338 15.60 30.73 -47.25
N SER A 339 16.61 31.59 -47.35
CA SER A 339 17.72 31.80 -46.41
C SER A 339 17.74 33.20 -45.76
N HIS A 340 17.89 33.24 -44.41
CA HIS A 340 18.62 34.16 -43.48
C HIS A 340 18.53 35.72 -43.61
N PRO A 341 18.80 36.57 -42.57
CA PRO A 341 19.56 36.35 -41.32
C PRO A 341 19.00 37.01 -40.00
N HIS A 342 19.81 36.89 -38.94
CA HIS A 342 19.61 37.15 -37.50
C HIS A 342 19.37 38.61 -37.03
N SER A 343 18.68 38.80 -35.88
CA SER A 343 19.14 39.62 -34.72
C SER A 343 18.27 39.44 -33.46
N HIS A 344 18.88 39.58 -32.27
CA HIS A 344 18.45 39.17 -30.93
C HIS A 344 17.42 40.06 -30.20
N SER A 345 16.60 39.49 -29.30
CA SER A 345 16.60 39.76 -27.83
C SER A 345 15.39 39.13 -27.09
N HIS A 346 15.58 38.87 -25.80
CA HIS A 346 14.86 37.91 -24.95
C HIS A 346 13.52 38.40 -24.36
N SER A 347 12.53 37.50 -24.21
CA SER A 347 11.63 37.46 -23.04
C SER A 347 10.87 36.12 -22.94
N ALA A 348 10.51 35.78 -21.71
CA ALA A 348 10.20 34.47 -21.16
C ALA A 348 9.00 33.70 -21.78
N GLY A 349 9.19 32.40 -21.98
CA GLY A 349 8.13 31.43 -22.25
C GLY A 349 8.69 30.05 -22.61
N GLY A 350 8.40 29.04 -21.81
CA GLY A 350 8.71 27.64 -22.09
C GLY A 350 8.32 26.82 -20.86
N GLY A 351 7.16 26.17 -20.81
CA GLY A 351 6.69 25.23 -21.83
C GLY A 351 7.39 23.89 -21.60
N GLY A 352 7.24 23.34 -20.40
CA GLY A 352 7.70 22.00 -20.07
C GLY A 352 6.86 20.99 -20.85
N VAL A 353 7.55 20.23 -21.69
CA VAL A 353 7.01 19.15 -22.50
C VAL A 353 6.54 18.02 -21.57
N ASP A 354 5.25 17.74 -21.67
CA ASP A 354 4.54 16.64 -21.00
C ASP A 354 5.08 15.30 -21.51
N HIS A 355 5.65 14.49 -20.61
CA HIS A 355 6.05 13.12 -20.91
C HIS A 355 4.88 12.20 -20.55
N GLY A 356 4.21 11.73 -21.60
CA GLY A 356 3.00 10.91 -21.53
C GLY A 356 3.16 9.64 -20.71
N HIS A 357 2.58 9.67 -19.50
CA HIS A 357 1.96 8.52 -18.87
C HIS A 357 0.47 8.85 -18.72
N THR A 358 -0.39 8.17 -19.47
CA THR A 358 -1.83 8.13 -19.19
C THR A 358 -2.02 7.31 -17.92
N HIS A 359 -1.97 7.99 -16.78
CA HIS A 359 -2.70 7.54 -15.61
C HIS A 359 -4.12 8.07 -15.72
N ASP A 360 -5.12 7.24 -15.46
CA ASP A 360 -6.51 7.71 -15.31
C ASP A 360 -6.57 8.65 -14.11
N ILE A 361 -6.46 9.95 -14.37
CA ILE A 361 -6.65 10.99 -13.38
C ILE A 361 -8.15 11.12 -13.18
N MET A 362 -8.70 10.38 -12.22
CA MET A 362 -10.12 10.49 -11.86
C MET A 362 -10.39 11.83 -11.15
N GLY A 363 -10.73 12.87 -11.91
CA GLY A 363 -11.05 14.22 -11.41
C GLY A 363 -12.36 14.33 -10.63
N HIS A 364 -13.15 13.25 -10.57
CA HIS A 364 -14.39 13.07 -9.83
C HIS A 364 -14.52 11.57 -9.47
N PRO A 365 -15.49 11.12 -8.64
CA PRO A 365 -15.68 9.70 -8.30
C PRO A 365 -16.02 8.77 -9.48
N GLY A 366 -15.78 9.18 -10.73
CA GLY A 366 -16.23 8.54 -11.95
C GLY A 366 -17.58 9.02 -12.43
N LYS A 367 -17.69 9.23 -13.73
CA LYS A 367 -18.88 9.46 -14.53
C LYS A 367 -18.72 8.42 -15.62
N PHE A 368 -19.71 7.58 -15.80
CA PHE A 368 -19.54 6.42 -16.67
C PHE A 368 -19.16 6.81 -18.10
N ASN A 369 -19.71 7.93 -18.60
CA ASN A 369 -19.46 8.40 -19.96
C ASN A 369 -18.10 9.09 -20.14
N ASP A 370 -17.46 9.51 -19.05
CA ASP A 370 -16.17 10.19 -19.06
C ASP A 370 -15.02 9.24 -18.70
N ARG A 371 -15.28 7.92 -18.64
CA ARG A 371 -14.27 6.91 -18.31
C ARG A 371 -13.35 6.65 -19.49
N ASP A 372 -12.11 6.31 -19.19
CA ASP A 372 -11.18 5.79 -20.17
C ASP A 372 -11.71 4.46 -20.74
N VAL A 373 -11.91 4.43 -22.05
CA VAL A 373 -12.31 3.23 -22.77
C VAL A 373 -11.06 2.46 -23.20
N PRO A 374 -11.03 1.12 -23.05
CA PRO A 374 -9.86 0.36 -23.44
C PRO A 374 -9.52 0.58 -24.93
N ASN A 375 -8.29 0.98 -25.22
CA ASN A 375 -7.80 1.08 -26.60
C ASN A 375 -7.31 -0.30 -27.07
N TYR A 376 -8.10 -0.94 -27.93
CA TYR A 376 -7.79 -2.26 -28.47
C TYR A 376 -6.84 -2.24 -29.68
N GLU A 377 -6.47 -1.09 -30.24
CA GLU A 377 -5.63 -1.00 -31.46
C GLU A 377 -4.28 -1.71 -31.33
N LYS A 378 -3.72 -1.72 -30.11
CA LYS A 378 -2.44 -2.38 -29.79
C LYS A 378 -2.60 -3.70 -29.03
N ARG A 379 -3.83 -4.18 -28.77
CA ARG A 379 -4.07 -5.40 -27.99
C ARG A 379 -3.86 -6.64 -28.86
N ASN A 380 -2.92 -7.48 -28.45
CA ASN A 380 -2.71 -8.80 -29.03
C ASN A 380 -3.48 -9.87 -28.24
N PHE A 381 -4.66 -10.26 -28.72
CA PHE A 381 -5.48 -11.29 -28.06
C PHE A 381 -4.93 -12.72 -28.20
N ALA A 382 -3.85 -12.94 -28.96
CA ALA A 382 -3.16 -14.22 -29.00
C ALA A 382 -2.23 -14.42 -27.77
N GLU A 383 -1.63 -13.34 -27.29
CA GLU A 383 -0.75 -13.32 -26.10
C GLU A 383 -1.54 -13.46 -24.81
N ARG A 384 -2.67 -12.74 -24.73
CA ARG A 384 -3.64 -12.86 -23.64
C ARG A 384 -5.04 -12.67 -24.20
N ALA A 385 -5.86 -13.72 -24.14
CA ALA A 385 -7.23 -13.66 -24.61
C ALA A 385 -8.04 -12.59 -23.88
N PHE A 386 -9.15 -12.18 -24.49
CA PHE A 386 -10.06 -11.19 -23.92
C PHE A 386 -10.39 -11.55 -22.47
N THR A 387 -10.02 -10.66 -21.54
CA THR A 387 -10.06 -10.96 -20.12
C THR A 387 -11.15 -10.15 -19.43
N VAL A 388 -12.04 -10.85 -18.73
CA VAL A 388 -13.11 -10.26 -17.93
C VAL A 388 -12.72 -10.24 -16.46
N GLY A 389 -12.64 -9.05 -15.89
CA GLY A 389 -12.45 -8.84 -14.45
C GLY A 389 -13.77 -8.88 -13.70
N ILE A 390 -13.87 -9.66 -12.64
CA ILE A 390 -15.05 -9.75 -11.78
C ILE A 390 -14.68 -9.28 -10.37
N GLY A 391 -15.06 -8.04 -10.05
CA GLY A 391 -14.78 -7.37 -8.78
C GLY A 391 -16.04 -7.20 -7.92
N GLY A 392 -15.85 -6.83 -6.65
CA GLY A 392 -16.98 -6.61 -5.73
C GLY A 392 -16.69 -6.97 -4.26
N PRO A 393 -17.54 -6.51 -3.32
CA PRO A 393 -17.37 -6.76 -1.89
C PRO A 393 -17.34 -8.24 -1.52
N VAL A 394 -16.79 -8.53 -0.34
CA VAL A 394 -16.86 -9.86 0.27
C VAL A 394 -18.32 -10.31 0.36
N GLY A 395 -18.62 -11.52 -0.11
CA GLY A 395 -19.96 -12.10 -0.03
C GLY A 395 -20.98 -11.59 -1.06
N SER A 396 -20.64 -10.68 -1.97
CA SER A 396 -21.56 -10.16 -3.01
C SER A 396 -22.01 -11.20 -4.05
N GLY A 397 -21.29 -12.32 -4.15
CA GLY A 397 -21.59 -13.43 -5.06
C GLY A 397 -20.76 -13.45 -6.34
N LYS A 398 -19.55 -12.87 -6.34
CA LYS A 398 -18.58 -12.92 -7.44
C LYS A 398 -18.29 -14.35 -7.91
N THR A 399 -17.82 -15.22 -7.03
CA THR A 399 -17.54 -16.65 -7.32
C THR A 399 -18.77 -17.39 -7.86
N ALA A 400 -19.97 -17.06 -7.34
CA ALA A 400 -21.21 -17.65 -7.82
C ALA A 400 -21.55 -17.19 -9.25
N LEU A 401 -21.37 -15.90 -9.54
CA LEU A 401 -21.54 -15.36 -10.90
C LEU A 401 -20.53 -16.00 -11.85
N LEU A 402 -19.26 -16.08 -11.46
CA LEU A 402 -18.19 -16.71 -12.24
C LEU A 402 -18.48 -18.18 -12.54
N LEU A 403 -19.00 -18.95 -11.57
CA LEU A 403 -19.44 -20.32 -11.80
C LEU A 403 -20.56 -20.40 -12.85
N SER A 404 -21.56 -19.52 -12.78
CA SER A 404 -22.66 -19.51 -13.75
C SER A 404 -22.18 -19.11 -15.15
N LEU A 405 -21.30 -18.10 -15.24
CA LEU A 405 -20.65 -17.70 -16.49
C LEU A 405 -19.84 -18.86 -17.10
N CYS A 406 -19.05 -19.57 -16.29
CA CYS A 406 -18.31 -20.75 -16.76
C CYS A 406 -19.25 -21.81 -17.35
N ARG A 407 -20.35 -22.13 -16.67
CA ARG A 407 -21.32 -23.13 -17.14
C ARG A 407 -22.00 -22.74 -18.44
N LYS A 408 -22.36 -21.47 -18.60
CA LYS A 408 -23.02 -20.97 -19.81
C LYS A 408 -22.08 -20.86 -21.01
N LEU A 409 -20.79 -20.61 -20.79
CA LEU A 409 -19.84 -20.31 -21.86
C LEU A 409 -18.92 -21.48 -22.26
N ARG A 410 -18.62 -22.41 -21.35
CA ARG A 410 -17.58 -23.44 -21.58
C ARG A 410 -17.84 -24.42 -22.73
N GLU A 411 -19.09 -24.59 -23.15
CA GLU A 411 -19.45 -25.50 -24.25
C GLU A 411 -19.19 -24.86 -25.63
N GLU A 412 -19.21 -23.53 -25.70
CA GLU A 412 -19.02 -22.77 -26.93
C GLU A 412 -17.66 -22.09 -27.00
N TYR A 413 -17.09 -21.72 -25.85
CA TYR A 413 -15.84 -20.99 -25.73
C TYR A 413 -14.82 -21.75 -24.89
N ASN A 414 -13.59 -21.80 -25.38
CA ASN A 414 -12.48 -22.32 -24.61
C ASN A 414 -12.05 -21.29 -23.55
N ILE A 415 -12.39 -21.55 -22.29
CA ILE A 415 -12.20 -20.59 -21.20
C ILE A 415 -11.26 -21.09 -20.10
N ALA A 416 -10.61 -20.15 -19.40
CA ALA A 416 -9.85 -20.40 -18.18
C ALA A 416 -10.05 -19.28 -17.16
N VAL A 417 -9.71 -19.56 -15.90
CA VAL A 417 -10.04 -18.72 -14.74
C VAL A 417 -8.83 -18.54 -13.84
N VAL A 418 -8.61 -17.30 -13.39
CA VAL A 418 -7.79 -16.94 -12.25
C VAL A 418 -8.70 -16.45 -11.12
N THR A 419 -8.55 -17.00 -9.91
CA THR A 419 -9.17 -16.46 -8.70
C THR A 419 -8.10 -15.84 -7.82
N ASN A 420 -8.31 -14.60 -7.39
CA ASN A 420 -7.42 -13.88 -6.50
C ASN A 420 -8.06 -13.77 -5.12
N ASP A 421 -7.32 -14.10 -4.07
CA ASP A 421 -7.72 -13.84 -2.69
C ASP A 421 -6.49 -13.50 -1.83
N ILE A 422 -6.69 -12.94 -0.63
CA ILE A 422 -5.60 -12.45 0.22
C ILE A 422 -4.78 -13.63 0.78
N PHE A 423 -5.46 -14.64 1.32
CA PHE A 423 -4.83 -15.71 2.11
C PHE A 423 -5.29 -17.12 1.78
N THR A 424 -6.28 -17.29 0.90
CA THR A 424 -6.94 -18.59 0.70
C THR A 424 -7.05 -18.98 -0.77
N ARG A 425 -7.34 -20.26 -1.01
CA ARG A 425 -7.67 -20.79 -2.36
C ARG A 425 -9.12 -21.24 -2.44
N GLU A 426 -9.96 -20.77 -1.52
CA GLU A 426 -11.33 -21.25 -1.34
C GLU A 426 -12.18 -21.05 -2.60
N ASP A 427 -12.02 -19.93 -3.30
CA ASP A 427 -12.76 -19.65 -4.54
C ASP A 427 -12.37 -20.61 -5.68
N GLN A 428 -11.08 -20.89 -5.87
CA GLN A 428 -10.63 -21.91 -6.82
C GLN A 428 -11.20 -23.28 -6.45
N GLU A 429 -11.11 -23.66 -5.18
CA GLU A 429 -11.54 -24.97 -4.71
C GLU A 429 -13.07 -25.12 -4.82
N PHE A 430 -13.82 -24.05 -4.56
CA PHE A 430 -15.24 -23.97 -4.82
C PHE A 430 -15.55 -24.22 -6.30
N LEU A 431 -14.89 -23.51 -7.23
CA LEU A 431 -15.12 -23.68 -8.67
C LEU A 431 -14.77 -25.10 -9.15
N ARG A 432 -13.68 -25.68 -8.64
CA ARG A 432 -13.27 -27.06 -8.95
C ARG A 432 -14.27 -28.09 -8.45
N ARG A 433 -14.71 -27.98 -7.19
CA ARG A 433 -15.74 -28.88 -6.62
C ARG A 433 -17.06 -28.84 -7.39
N HIS A 434 -17.43 -27.67 -7.91
CA HIS A 434 -18.63 -27.49 -8.73
C HIS A 434 -18.43 -27.81 -10.21
N SER A 435 -17.26 -28.37 -10.57
CA SER A 435 -16.88 -28.74 -11.92
C SER A 435 -17.09 -27.58 -12.89
N ALA A 436 -16.64 -26.37 -12.52
CA ALA A 436 -16.81 -25.18 -13.35
C ALA A 436 -16.21 -25.38 -14.75
N LEU A 437 -14.97 -25.90 -14.81
CA LEU A 437 -14.22 -26.18 -16.04
C LEU A 437 -13.53 -27.54 -16.01
N SER A 438 -13.29 -28.09 -17.21
CA SER A 438 -12.46 -29.27 -17.43
C SER A 438 -11.37 -28.96 -18.48
N PRO A 439 -10.10 -29.34 -18.24
CA PRO A 439 -9.56 -29.91 -16.99
C PRO A 439 -9.50 -28.89 -15.83
N PRO A 440 -9.44 -29.33 -14.55
CA PRO A 440 -9.35 -28.45 -13.38
C PRO A 440 -8.13 -27.51 -13.36
N SER A 441 -7.10 -27.83 -14.13
CA SER A 441 -5.89 -27.01 -14.32
C SER A 441 -6.16 -25.69 -15.08
N LYS A 442 -7.33 -25.56 -15.71
CA LYS A 442 -7.82 -24.28 -16.26
C LYS A 442 -8.25 -23.26 -15.19
N ILE A 443 -8.24 -23.63 -13.91
CA ILE A 443 -8.58 -22.76 -12.80
C ILE A 443 -7.35 -22.60 -11.91
N ARG A 444 -6.82 -21.39 -11.78
CA ARG A 444 -5.63 -21.06 -10.98
C ARG A 444 -5.97 -20.10 -9.86
N ALA A 445 -5.34 -20.28 -8.70
CA ALA A 445 -5.49 -19.40 -7.55
C ALA A 445 -4.23 -18.55 -7.40
N ILE A 446 -4.41 -17.28 -7.02
CA ILE A 446 -3.35 -16.36 -6.66
C ILE A 446 -3.63 -15.85 -5.25
N GLU A 447 -2.69 -16.10 -4.35
CA GLU A 447 -2.68 -15.59 -2.98
C GLU A 447 -1.81 -14.33 -2.97
N THR A 448 -2.43 -13.17 -2.75
CA THR A 448 -1.72 -11.88 -2.89
C THR A 448 -1.00 -11.45 -1.63
N GLY A 449 -1.38 -11.98 -0.47
CA GLY A 449 -0.81 -11.62 0.83
C GLY A 449 -1.06 -10.17 1.26
N GLY A 450 -1.84 -9.40 0.50
CA GLY A 450 -2.01 -7.95 0.64
C GLY A 450 -3.39 -7.45 0.21
N CYS A 451 -3.56 -6.14 0.10
CA CYS A 451 -4.87 -5.55 -0.17
C CYS A 451 -5.42 -5.97 -1.56
N PRO A 452 -6.67 -6.49 -1.65
CA PRO A 452 -7.20 -7.03 -2.91
C PRO A 452 -7.21 -6.05 -4.09
N HIS A 453 -7.47 -4.76 -3.85
CA HIS A 453 -7.47 -3.78 -4.95
C HIS A 453 -6.07 -3.52 -5.52
N ALA A 454 -5.03 -3.58 -4.70
CA ALA A 454 -3.65 -3.37 -5.16
C ALA A 454 -3.28 -4.45 -6.18
N ALA A 455 -3.66 -5.71 -5.92
CA ALA A 455 -3.35 -6.84 -6.78
C ALA A 455 -4.08 -6.86 -8.14
N ILE A 456 -5.12 -6.05 -8.31
CA ILE A 456 -5.86 -5.93 -9.58
C ILE A 456 -5.69 -4.57 -10.27
N ARG A 457 -5.05 -3.61 -9.60
CA ARG A 457 -4.89 -2.22 -10.09
C ARG A 457 -3.44 -1.74 -10.12
N GLU A 458 -2.71 -1.92 -9.03
CA GLU A 458 -1.39 -1.31 -8.80
C GLU A 458 -0.24 -2.27 -9.09
N ASP A 459 -0.37 -3.52 -8.63
CA ASP A 459 0.53 -4.62 -8.96
C ASP A 459 -0.28 -5.80 -9.50
N ILE A 460 -0.56 -5.75 -10.80
CA ILE A 460 -1.34 -6.77 -11.51
C ILE A 460 -0.52 -8.00 -11.90
N SER A 461 0.78 -7.99 -11.62
CA SER A 461 1.77 -8.89 -12.25
C SER A 461 1.42 -10.36 -12.06
N ALA A 462 1.07 -10.77 -10.84
CA ALA A 462 0.77 -12.17 -10.53
C ALA A 462 -0.51 -12.67 -11.23
N ASN A 463 -1.52 -11.81 -11.35
CA ASN A 463 -2.75 -12.14 -12.06
C ASN A 463 -2.51 -12.17 -13.57
N LEU A 464 -1.79 -11.19 -14.10
CA LEU A 464 -1.45 -11.09 -15.52
C LEU A 464 -0.63 -12.30 -15.97
N GLU A 465 0.40 -12.67 -15.22
CA GLU A 465 1.23 -13.85 -15.49
C GLU A 465 0.39 -15.14 -15.49
N ALA A 466 -0.49 -15.32 -14.50
CA ALA A 466 -1.34 -16.51 -14.44
C ALA A 466 -2.30 -16.60 -15.64
N LEU A 467 -2.82 -15.47 -16.11
CA LEU A 467 -3.69 -15.38 -17.29
C LEU A 467 -2.93 -15.71 -18.58
N GLU A 468 -1.72 -15.16 -18.75
CA GLU A 468 -0.87 -15.43 -19.92
C GLU A 468 -0.39 -16.88 -19.96
N GLN A 469 -0.03 -17.46 -18.82
CA GLN A 469 0.33 -18.88 -18.74
C GLN A 469 -0.86 -19.79 -19.06
N LEU A 470 -2.08 -19.44 -18.62
CA LEU A 470 -3.30 -20.16 -19.00
C LEU A 470 -3.58 -20.01 -20.49
N GLN A 471 -3.40 -18.82 -21.06
CA GLN A 471 -3.52 -18.57 -22.49
C GLN A 471 -2.54 -19.42 -23.29
N ALA A 472 -1.26 -19.42 -22.94
CA ALA A 472 -0.23 -20.19 -23.62
C ALA A 472 -0.47 -21.70 -23.49
N GLN A 473 -0.93 -22.16 -22.32
CA GLN A 473 -1.14 -23.59 -22.07
C GLN A 473 -2.40 -24.15 -22.76
N PHE A 474 -3.48 -23.38 -22.80
CA PHE A 474 -4.79 -23.87 -23.23
C PHE A 474 -5.33 -23.18 -24.48
N GLU A 475 -4.63 -22.18 -25.03
CA GLU A 475 -5.03 -21.40 -26.21
C GLU A 475 -6.46 -20.86 -26.05
N THR A 476 -6.74 -20.18 -24.92
CA THR A 476 -8.11 -19.77 -24.58
C THR A 476 -8.68 -18.71 -25.52
N GLN A 477 -10.00 -18.66 -25.63
CA GLN A 477 -10.76 -17.64 -26.35
C GLN A 477 -11.27 -16.52 -25.43
N LEU A 478 -11.40 -16.82 -24.13
CA LEU A 478 -11.89 -15.92 -23.09
C LEU A 478 -11.25 -16.30 -21.75
N LEU A 479 -10.82 -15.30 -21.00
CA LEU A 479 -10.27 -15.48 -19.66
C LEU A 479 -11.13 -14.75 -18.63
N PHE A 480 -11.19 -15.29 -17.43
CA PHE A 480 -11.77 -14.61 -16.27
C PHE A 480 -10.73 -14.42 -15.19
N VAL A 481 -10.77 -13.26 -14.53
CA VAL A 481 -10.04 -13.00 -13.30
C VAL A 481 -11.01 -12.49 -12.26
N GLU A 482 -11.19 -13.21 -11.16
CA GLU A 482 -11.97 -12.76 -10.00
C GLU A 482 -11.04 -12.10 -8.97
N SER A 483 -11.42 -10.94 -8.45
CA SER A 483 -10.66 -10.24 -7.42
C SER A 483 -10.96 -10.80 -6.02
N GLY A 484 -10.05 -10.57 -5.08
CA GLY A 484 -10.38 -10.69 -3.66
C GLY A 484 -11.52 -9.73 -3.30
N GLY A 485 -12.28 -10.05 -2.24
CA GLY A 485 -13.40 -9.21 -1.82
C GLY A 485 -12.93 -7.86 -1.26
N ASP A 486 -13.35 -6.77 -1.89
CA ASP A 486 -13.05 -5.41 -1.43
C ASP A 486 -14.22 -4.48 -1.77
N ASN A 487 -14.35 -3.41 -1.00
CA ASN A 487 -15.44 -2.46 -1.04
C ASN A 487 -15.27 -1.50 -2.24
N LEU A 488 -15.72 -0.26 -2.08
CA LEU A 488 -15.95 0.74 -3.13
C LEU A 488 -14.70 1.13 -3.94
N ALA A 489 -13.51 0.66 -3.57
CA ALA A 489 -12.22 1.04 -4.16
C ALA A 489 -11.68 0.06 -5.22
N ALA A 490 -12.24 -1.14 -5.34
CA ALA A 490 -11.67 -2.22 -6.15
C ALA A 490 -11.99 -2.11 -7.64
N ALA A 491 -11.15 -1.40 -8.40
CA ALA A 491 -11.24 -1.24 -9.85
C ALA A 491 -10.06 -1.94 -10.54
N TYR A 492 -10.34 -2.69 -11.61
CA TYR A 492 -9.30 -3.30 -12.42
C TYR A 492 -8.49 -2.26 -13.17
N SER A 493 -7.18 -2.48 -13.27
CA SER A 493 -6.36 -1.84 -14.31
C SER A 493 -6.83 -2.30 -15.69
N VAL A 494 -6.91 -1.37 -16.65
CA VAL A 494 -7.18 -1.66 -18.07
C VAL A 494 -6.12 -2.58 -18.68
N GLU A 495 -4.92 -2.64 -18.08
CA GLU A 495 -3.86 -3.57 -18.49
C GLU A 495 -4.13 -5.01 -18.02
N LEU A 496 -4.98 -5.21 -17.00
CA LEU A 496 -5.33 -6.53 -16.47
C LEU A 496 -6.68 -7.04 -17.00
N ALA A 497 -7.69 -6.20 -17.15
CA ALA A 497 -9.01 -6.62 -17.64
C ALA A 497 -9.45 -5.77 -18.83
N ASP A 498 -9.89 -6.44 -19.91
CA ASP A 498 -10.44 -5.79 -21.10
C ASP A 498 -11.92 -5.39 -20.91
N LEU A 499 -12.59 -5.97 -19.91
CA LEU A 499 -13.95 -5.67 -19.47
C LEU A 499 -14.07 -5.82 -17.95
N HIS A 500 -14.68 -4.83 -17.29
CA HIS A 500 -14.85 -4.83 -15.84
C HIS A 500 -16.32 -5.06 -15.44
N VAL A 501 -16.59 -6.20 -14.80
CA VAL A 501 -17.87 -6.51 -14.14
C VAL A 501 -17.70 -6.29 -12.63
N TYR A 502 -18.55 -5.44 -12.04
CA TYR A 502 -18.54 -5.19 -10.60
C TYR A 502 -19.84 -5.66 -9.95
N VAL A 503 -19.75 -6.50 -8.92
CA VAL A 503 -20.89 -7.15 -8.27
C VAL A 503 -21.11 -6.53 -6.89
N ILE A 504 -22.31 -6.03 -6.66
CA ILE A 504 -22.83 -5.68 -5.33
C ILE A 504 -24.07 -6.53 -5.05
N ASP A 505 -24.56 -6.58 -3.82
CA ASP A 505 -25.78 -7.33 -3.49
C ASP A 505 -26.72 -6.57 -2.58
N VAL A 506 -28.00 -6.94 -2.63
CA VAL A 506 -29.07 -6.26 -1.87
C VAL A 506 -28.86 -6.34 -0.35
N ALA A 507 -28.19 -7.38 0.18
CA ALA A 507 -27.93 -7.52 1.60
C ALA A 507 -26.87 -6.52 2.12
N GLY A 508 -26.10 -5.90 1.22
CA GLY A 508 -25.25 -4.74 1.56
C GLY A 508 -26.07 -3.46 1.85
N GLY A 509 -27.37 -3.48 1.57
CA GLY A 509 -28.32 -2.39 1.73
C GLY A 509 -28.56 -1.60 0.44
N ASP A 510 -29.79 -1.10 0.25
CA ASP A 510 -30.23 -0.36 -0.93
C ASP A 510 -29.46 0.95 -1.19
N LYS A 511 -28.71 1.44 -0.19
CA LYS A 511 -27.85 2.62 -0.28
C LYS A 511 -26.50 2.36 -0.95
N VAL A 512 -26.11 1.11 -1.19
CA VAL A 512 -24.78 0.79 -1.76
C VAL A 512 -24.53 1.51 -3.09
N PRO A 513 -25.45 1.53 -4.08
CA PRO A 513 -25.23 2.26 -5.32
C PRO A 513 -24.93 3.75 -5.10
N ARG A 514 -25.67 4.42 -4.20
CA ARG A 514 -25.50 5.87 -3.94
C ARG A 514 -24.19 6.23 -3.25
N LYS A 515 -23.51 5.26 -2.60
CA LYS A 515 -22.19 5.48 -1.97
C LYS A 515 -21.10 5.77 -3.02
N GLY A 516 -21.31 5.36 -4.27
CA GLY A 516 -20.35 5.57 -5.35
C GLY A 516 -19.05 4.82 -5.14
N GLY A 517 -17.98 5.31 -5.77
CA GLY A 517 -16.66 4.67 -5.82
C GLY A 517 -16.34 4.19 -7.24
N PRO A 518 -15.05 4.13 -7.61
CA PRO A 518 -14.62 3.93 -9.00
C PRO A 518 -15.35 2.80 -9.73
N SER A 519 -15.56 1.66 -9.08
CA SER A 519 -16.16 0.49 -9.74
C SER A 519 -17.68 0.54 -9.77
N ILE A 520 -18.34 1.21 -8.83
CA ILE A 520 -19.78 1.44 -8.91
C ILE A 520 -20.08 2.40 -10.04
N THR A 521 -19.26 3.42 -10.25
CA THR A 521 -19.50 4.48 -11.24
C THR A 521 -18.95 4.16 -12.63
N GLN A 522 -17.84 3.41 -12.73
CA GLN A 522 -17.07 3.25 -13.98
C GLN A 522 -16.95 1.81 -14.49
N SER A 523 -17.34 0.78 -13.72
CA SER A 523 -17.37 -0.60 -14.28
C SER A 523 -18.25 -0.65 -15.52
N ASP A 524 -17.85 -1.41 -16.53
CA ASP A 524 -18.61 -1.58 -17.76
C ASP A 524 -19.98 -2.21 -17.49
N VAL A 525 -20.04 -3.12 -16.52
CA VAL A 525 -21.29 -3.74 -16.05
C VAL A 525 -21.34 -3.73 -14.53
N LEU A 526 -22.31 -3.02 -13.95
CA LEU A 526 -22.67 -3.16 -12.54
C LEU A 526 -23.73 -4.25 -12.39
N VAL A 527 -23.46 -5.26 -11.57
CA VAL A 527 -24.42 -6.31 -11.23
C VAL A 527 -24.93 -6.07 -9.81
N ILE A 528 -26.25 -5.93 -9.66
CA ILE A 528 -26.94 -5.87 -8.36
C ILE A 528 -27.55 -7.25 -8.12
N ASN A 529 -26.83 -8.08 -7.36
CA ASN A 529 -27.11 -9.49 -7.15
C ASN A 529 -28.01 -9.75 -5.93
N LYS A 530 -28.51 -11.00 -5.85
CA LYS A 530 -29.37 -11.53 -4.78
C LYS A 530 -30.71 -10.78 -4.66
N ILE A 531 -31.27 -10.32 -5.78
CA ILE A 531 -32.56 -9.59 -5.77
C ILE A 531 -33.72 -10.41 -5.19
N ASP A 532 -33.59 -11.74 -5.15
CA ASP A 532 -34.51 -12.66 -4.47
C ASP A 532 -34.56 -12.48 -2.95
N LEU A 533 -33.57 -11.79 -2.36
CA LEU A 533 -33.48 -11.50 -0.92
C LEU A 533 -33.92 -10.08 -0.55
N ALA A 534 -34.35 -9.26 -1.52
CA ALA A 534 -34.57 -7.82 -1.31
C ALA A 534 -35.60 -7.55 -0.21
N ASP A 535 -36.75 -8.25 -0.24
CA ASP A 535 -37.82 -8.09 0.74
C ASP A 535 -37.36 -8.51 2.15
N GLN A 536 -36.57 -9.58 2.25
CA GLN A 536 -36.11 -10.15 3.52
C GLN A 536 -35.08 -9.25 4.23
N VAL A 537 -34.31 -8.47 3.47
CA VAL A 537 -33.32 -7.53 4.02
C VAL A 537 -33.81 -6.08 4.04
N GLY A 538 -35.06 -5.84 3.62
CA GLY A 538 -35.66 -4.51 3.55
C GLY A 538 -34.99 -3.59 2.52
N ALA A 539 -34.44 -4.13 1.45
CA ALA A 539 -33.82 -3.37 0.37
C ALA A 539 -34.84 -3.05 -0.74
N ASP A 540 -34.96 -1.77 -1.11
CA ASP A 540 -35.82 -1.35 -2.21
C ASP A 540 -35.06 -1.37 -3.54
N LEU A 541 -35.47 -2.27 -4.45
CA LEU A 541 -34.87 -2.42 -5.78
C LEU A 541 -35.08 -1.18 -6.67
N ALA A 542 -36.20 -0.47 -6.53
CA ALA A 542 -36.46 0.76 -7.28
C ALA A 542 -35.53 1.89 -6.83
N VAL A 543 -35.25 1.97 -5.52
CA VAL A 543 -34.25 2.89 -4.98
C VAL A 543 -32.86 2.55 -5.54
N MET A 544 -32.43 1.29 -5.44
CA MET A 544 -31.14 0.85 -5.99
C MET A 544 -31.00 1.17 -7.48
N LYS A 545 -32.08 0.98 -8.26
CA LYS A 545 -32.12 1.27 -9.69
C LYS A 545 -31.93 2.74 -9.97
N ARG A 546 -32.75 3.59 -9.35
CA ARG A 546 -32.68 5.06 -9.48
C ARG A 546 -31.29 5.57 -9.14
N ASP A 547 -30.70 5.05 -8.07
CA ASP A 547 -29.39 5.52 -7.61
C ASP A 547 -28.25 5.03 -8.48
N ALA A 548 -28.30 3.79 -8.95
CA ALA A 548 -27.34 3.26 -9.93
C ALA A 548 -27.40 4.08 -11.23
N GLU A 549 -28.58 4.33 -11.78
CA GLU A 549 -28.79 5.15 -12.98
C GLU A 549 -28.19 6.55 -12.80
N ARG A 550 -28.43 7.18 -11.65
CA ARG A 550 -27.93 8.54 -11.35
C ARG A 550 -26.42 8.60 -11.18
N VAL A 551 -25.81 7.67 -10.43
CA VAL A 551 -24.35 7.73 -10.17
C VAL A 551 -23.51 7.21 -11.33
N ARG A 552 -24.12 6.42 -12.23
CA ARG A 552 -23.48 5.86 -13.42
C ARG A 552 -23.84 6.62 -14.69
N ASP A 553 -24.49 7.77 -14.63
CA ASP A 553 -24.93 8.51 -15.83
C ASP A 553 -25.59 7.62 -16.90
N GLY A 554 -26.42 6.67 -16.47
CA GLY A 554 -27.07 5.69 -17.36
C GLY A 554 -26.25 4.44 -17.75
N GLY A 555 -25.07 4.22 -17.15
CA GLY A 555 -24.22 3.07 -17.42
C GLY A 555 -24.88 1.71 -17.14
N PRO A 556 -24.53 0.63 -17.87
CA PRO A 556 -25.20 -0.66 -17.81
C PRO A 556 -25.25 -1.22 -16.39
N THR A 557 -26.47 -1.51 -15.95
CA THR A 557 -26.73 -2.09 -14.62
C THR A 557 -27.68 -3.27 -14.78
N VAL A 558 -27.29 -4.43 -14.26
CA VAL A 558 -28.06 -5.67 -14.34
C VAL A 558 -28.51 -6.07 -12.94
N PHE A 559 -29.81 -6.21 -12.75
CA PHE A 559 -30.39 -6.80 -11.54
C PHE A 559 -30.43 -8.32 -11.73
N ALA A 560 -29.80 -9.05 -10.80
CA ALA A 560 -29.61 -10.48 -10.93
C ALA A 560 -29.96 -11.23 -9.64
N SER A 561 -30.45 -12.45 -9.82
CA SER A 561 -30.37 -13.50 -8.80
C SER A 561 -29.58 -14.64 -9.42
N VAL A 562 -28.27 -14.67 -9.18
CA VAL A 562 -27.41 -15.73 -9.73
C VAL A 562 -27.87 -17.10 -9.24
N LYS A 563 -28.40 -17.20 -8.01
CA LYS A 563 -28.95 -18.43 -7.45
C LYS A 563 -30.13 -18.96 -8.25
N LEU A 564 -30.98 -18.07 -8.76
CA LEU A 564 -32.15 -18.40 -9.58
C LEU A 564 -31.86 -18.29 -11.09
N ASP A 565 -30.60 -18.13 -11.48
CA ASP A 565 -30.13 -17.87 -12.85
C ASP A 565 -30.82 -16.67 -13.56
N GLN A 566 -31.34 -15.72 -12.78
CA GLN A 566 -32.00 -14.52 -13.29
C GLN A 566 -30.96 -13.43 -13.57
N GLY A 567 -31.01 -12.84 -14.77
CA GLY A 567 -30.15 -11.73 -15.18
C GLY A 567 -28.74 -12.14 -15.62
N VAL A 568 -28.33 -13.40 -15.42
CA VAL A 568 -27.00 -13.89 -15.82
C VAL A 568 -26.82 -13.85 -17.35
N ASP A 569 -27.86 -14.20 -18.11
CA ASP A 569 -27.80 -14.15 -19.58
C ASP A 569 -27.54 -12.74 -20.11
N ALA A 570 -28.07 -11.71 -19.44
CA ALA A 570 -27.78 -10.32 -19.81
C ALA A 570 -26.29 -9.99 -19.62
N VAL A 571 -25.68 -10.46 -18.53
CA VAL A 571 -24.23 -10.31 -18.29
C VAL A 571 -23.43 -11.04 -19.36
N VAL A 572 -23.81 -12.28 -19.72
CA VAL A 572 -23.18 -13.05 -20.81
C VAL A 572 -23.23 -12.27 -22.12
N GLN A 573 -24.39 -11.73 -22.50
CA GLN A 573 -24.52 -10.98 -23.74
C GLN A 573 -23.67 -9.71 -23.77
N MET A 574 -23.55 -9.00 -22.64
CA MET A 574 -22.67 -7.83 -22.53
C MET A 574 -21.20 -8.22 -22.68
N ILE A 575 -20.75 -9.32 -22.05
CA ILE A 575 -19.39 -9.84 -22.19
C ILE A 575 -19.08 -10.18 -23.65
N LEU A 576 -19.96 -10.95 -24.30
CA LEU A 576 -19.75 -11.36 -25.69
C LEU A 576 -19.82 -10.16 -26.63
N ALA A 577 -20.71 -9.20 -26.41
CA ALA A 577 -20.75 -7.96 -27.20
C ALA A 577 -19.44 -7.17 -27.10
N ALA A 578 -18.90 -6.98 -25.89
CA ALA A 578 -17.63 -6.30 -25.69
C ALA A 578 -16.47 -7.03 -26.36
N ARG A 579 -16.42 -8.37 -26.25
CA ARG A 579 -15.43 -9.20 -26.94
C ARG A 579 -15.47 -9.03 -28.45
N ARG A 580 -16.67 -8.99 -29.04
CA ARG A 580 -16.86 -8.75 -30.49
C ARG A 580 -16.36 -7.37 -30.90
N ILE A 581 -16.72 -6.32 -30.13
CA ILE A 581 -16.30 -4.94 -30.38
C ILE A 581 -14.78 -4.80 -30.32
N ALA A 582 -14.14 -5.50 -29.37
CA ALA A 582 -12.69 -5.53 -29.24
C ALA A 582 -11.97 -6.28 -30.37
N GLY A 583 -12.70 -7.01 -31.23
CA GLY A 583 -12.12 -7.79 -32.33
C GLY A 583 -11.48 -9.12 -31.88
N ALA A 584 -11.71 -9.56 -30.65
CA ALA A 584 -11.11 -10.75 -30.06
C ALA A 584 -11.75 -12.07 -30.52
N ASP A 585 -12.73 -12.05 -31.42
CA ASP A 585 -13.41 -13.26 -31.91
C ASP A 585 -12.51 -14.21 -32.69
N LYS A 586 -11.43 -13.69 -33.27
CA LYS A 586 -10.56 -14.40 -34.20
C LYS A 586 -9.38 -15.11 -33.53
N THR A 587 -9.28 -15.04 -32.21
CA THR A 587 -8.13 -15.53 -31.44
C THR A 587 -8.52 -16.61 -30.43
N GLY A 588 -7.58 -17.50 -30.14
CA GLY A 588 -7.80 -18.68 -29.29
C GLY A 588 -8.30 -19.89 -30.07
N LYS A 589 -8.08 -21.07 -29.51
CA LYS A 589 -8.53 -22.36 -30.04
C LYS A 589 -9.98 -22.62 -29.62
N PRO A 590 -10.91 -22.77 -30.58
CA PRO A 590 -12.29 -23.13 -30.28
C PRO A 590 -12.41 -24.47 -29.56
N VAL A 591 -13.50 -24.65 -28.83
CA VAL A 591 -13.86 -25.96 -28.28
C VAL A 591 -14.09 -26.93 -29.45
N THR A 592 -13.39 -28.06 -29.46
CA THR A 592 -13.69 -29.15 -30.39
C THR A 592 -15.04 -29.74 -30.02
N LYS A 593 -16.07 -29.47 -30.83
CA LYS A 593 -17.35 -30.18 -30.72
C LYS A 593 -17.10 -31.65 -31.05
N ALA A 594 -17.35 -32.52 -30.07
CA ALA A 594 -17.31 -33.96 -30.23
C ALA A 594 -18.42 -34.45 -31.17
#